data_AF-A0A4P2PXV3-F1
#
_entry.id   AF-A0A4P2PXV3-F1
#
_cell.length_a   1.000
_cell.length_b   1.000
_cell.length_c   1.000
_cell.angle_alpha   90.00
_cell.angle_beta   90.00
_cell.angle_gamma   90.00
#
_symmetry.space_group_name_H-M   'P 1'
#
loop_
_entity.id
_entity.type
_entity.pdbx_description
1 polymer ?
#
loop_
_entity_poly.entity_id
_entity_poly.type
_entity_poly.pdbx_seq_one_letter_code
_entity_poly.pdbx_strand_id
1 'polypeptide(L)'
;MSSDDGSWLALRCASDADCGPGGRCAAADDDDPHFRGGPAGGYCTKACRSDADCGPGNTCKDAEDGGVCLLGCTPAEPRLTHIDDELDPDKCHGREDLGCLPSSGDASRGACVPVCGSDAQCPGRRCDPLLSVCVDTPSAGRPAGAPCPGTGEECAGVCLRDTEGNSQCTSRCVLGGELFSTSDCGGLEQGICIISLSSSGVGDVGACAIACQQHDDCQNPFLWCKSTPVTDHGFCIPAEPCPGSDVECPAGSECTETAHGPYCIDGRIPLGDAAPGAGGEAGAGGGAGAGGEAGTGGAAGAP
;
A
#
# COMPACT_ATOMS: atom_id res chain seq x y z
N MET A 1 19.28 21.99 -32.80
CA MET A 1 19.09 21.44 -31.45
C MET A 1 17.84 20.59 -31.54
N SER A 2 17.97 19.26 -31.58
CA SER A 2 16.79 18.40 -31.43
C SER A 2 16.27 18.64 -30.03
N SER A 3 15.02 19.07 -29.91
CA SER A 3 14.36 19.15 -28.61
C SER A 3 14.31 17.73 -28.05
N ASP A 4 14.99 17.52 -26.92
CA ASP A 4 14.85 16.32 -26.11
C ASP A 4 13.39 16.28 -25.63
N ASP A 5 12.61 15.36 -26.19
CA ASP A 5 11.18 15.20 -25.90
C ASP A 5 10.95 14.49 -24.56
N GLY A 6 12.01 14.03 -23.89
CA GLY A 6 11.92 13.36 -22.60
C GLY A 6 11.32 11.96 -22.69
N SER A 7 11.21 11.37 -23.90
CA SER A 7 10.67 10.02 -24.11
C SER A 7 11.41 8.92 -23.34
N TRP A 8 12.65 9.18 -22.93
CA TRP A 8 13.48 8.27 -22.15
C TRP A 8 13.31 8.41 -20.62
N LEU A 9 12.59 9.44 -20.14
CA LEU A 9 12.32 9.60 -18.71
C LEU A 9 11.50 8.41 -18.20
N ALA A 10 11.82 7.94 -16.99
CA ALA A 10 11.20 6.80 -16.33
C ALA A 10 11.40 5.43 -17.02
N LEU A 11 12.21 5.34 -18.09
CA LEU A 11 12.63 4.04 -18.58
C LEU A 11 13.47 3.29 -17.53
N ARG A 12 13.45 1.95 -17.62
CA ARG A 12 14.34 1.07 -16.84
C ARG A 12 15.79 1.38 -17.21
N CYS A 13 16.69 1.31 -16.23
CA CYS A 13 18.11 1.49 -16.44
C CYS A 13 18.92 0.74 -15.39
N ALA A 14 20.15 0.37 -15.74
CA ALA A 14 21.16 -0.10 -14.81
C ALA A 14 22.36 0.86 -14.74
N SER A 15 22.47 1.79 -15.70
CA SER A 15 23.54 2.79 -15.77
C SER A 15 23.10 4.03 -16.55
N ASP A 16 23.84 5.12 -16.41
CA ASP A 16 23.60 6.37 -17.15
C ASP A 16 23.58 6.19 -18.68
N ALA A 17 24.27 5.17 -19.21
CA ALA A 17 24.31 4.89 -20.64
C ALA A 17 22.97 4.41 -21.21
N ASP A 18 22.07 3.92 -20.36
CA ASP A 18 20.71 3.50 -20.73
C ASP A 18 19.77 4.70 -20.83
N CYS A 19 20.15 5.83 -20.23
CA CYS A 19 19.36 7.05 -20.20
C CYS A 19 19.87 7.97 -21.31
N GLY A 20 18.94 8.53 -22.09
CA GLY A 20 19.25 9.35 -23.27
C GLY A 20 20.21 10.51 -22.99
N PRO A 21 20.56 11.32 -24.02
CA PRO A 21 21.56 12.37 -23.89
C PRO A 21 21.31 13.32 -22.69
N GLY A 22 22.26 13.36 -21.74
CA GLY A 22 22.15 14.20 -20.53
C GLY A 22 21.27 13.60 -19.41
N GLY A 23 20.76 12.40 -19.61
CA GLY A 23 20.12 11.59 -18.60
C GLY A 23 21.12 10.93 -17.66
N ARG A 24 20.61 10.52 -16.51
CA ARG A 24 21.27 9.69 -15.51
C ARG A 24 20.32 8.59 -15.08
N CYS A 25 20.88 7.46 -14.67
CA CYS A 25 20.12 6.42 -14.01
C CYS A 25 20.07 6.70 -12.51
N ALA A 26 18.87 6.62 -11.93
CA ALA A 26 18.74 6.30 -10.51
C ALA A 26 18.56 4.78 -10.44
N ALA A 27 19.65 4.03 -10.22
CA ALA A 27 19.62 2.58 -10.23
C ALA A 27 18.98 2.01 -8.95
N ALA A 28 18.56 0.75 -8.98
CA ALA A 28 17.92 0.11 -7.85
C ALA A 28 18.84 -0.06 -6.62
N ASP A 29 20.15 -0.14 -6.86
CA ASP A 29 21.18 -0.23 -5.84
C ASP A 29 21.77 1.12 -5.41
N ASP A 30 21.30 2.23 -5.99
CA ASP A 30 21.75 3.58 -5.65
C ASP A 30 21.03 4.16 -4.42
N ASP A 31 21.71 5.05 -3.70
CA ASP A 31 21.10 5.96 -2.72
C ASP A 31 20.82 7.32 -3.36
N ASP A 32 19.85 7.35 -4.28
CA ASP A 32 19.49 8.60 -4.95
C ASP A 32 18.96 9.63 -3.93
N PRO A 33 19.51 10.85 -3.85
CA PRO A 33 19.12 11.82 -2.82
C PRO A 33 17.70 12.35 -2.98
N HIS A 34 17.11 12.32 -4.18
CA HIS A 34 15.75 12.80 -4.44
C HIS A 34 14.70 11.72 -4.24
N PHE A 35 15.04 10.47 -4.52
CA PHE A 35 14.18 9.32 -4.20
C PHE A 35 14.40 8.79 -2.78
N ARG A 36 15.54 9.12 -2.15
CA ARG A 36 16.01 8.62 -0.86
C ARG A 36 16.22 7.10 -0.84
N GLY A 37 16.66 6.56 -1.98
CA GLY A 37 16.85 5.14 -2.25
C GLY A 37 16.83 4.88 -3.76
N GLY A 38 16.91 3.61 -4.15
CA GLY A 38 16.98 3.20 -5.56
C GLY A 38 15.60 2.76 -6.07
N PRO A 39 15.06 3.35 -7.15
CA PRO A 39 13.84 2.86 -7.78
C PRO A 39 14.00 1.39 -8.22
N ALA A 40 13.01 0.53 -7.91
CA ALA A 40 13.00 -0.83 -8.43
C ALA A 40 13.10 -0.81 -9.98
N GLY A 41 13.98 -1.66 -10.52
CA GLY A 41 14.24 -1.70 -11.98
C GLY A 41 14.91 -0.46 -12.58
N GLY A 42 15.34 0.50 -11.75
CA GLY A 42 15.96 1.76 -12.14
C GLY A 42 14.98 2.80 -12.71
N TYR A 43 15.39 4.06 -12.72
CA TYR A 43 14.62 5.17 -13.27
C TYR A 43 15.53 6.15 -14.01
N CYS A 44 15.36 6.25 -15.32
CA CYS A 44 16.03 7.29 -16.07
C CYS A 44 15.47 8.67 -15.77
N THR A 45 16.33 9.59 -15.33
CA THR A 45 15.98 10.97 -14.97
C THR A 45 17.06 11.96 -15.40
N LYS A 46 16.87 13.25 -15.18
CA LYS A 46 17.92 14.29 -15.27
C LYS A 46 17.71 15.34 -14.20
N ALA A 47 18.77 16.08 -13.92
CA ALA A 47 18.71 17.23 -13.03
C ALA A 47 17.81 18.34 -13.62
N CYS A 48 17.05 19.00 -12.75
CA CYS A 48 16.19 20.13 -13.12
C CYS A 48 16.17 21.20 -12.04
N ARG A 49 15.74 22.40 -12.41
CA ARG A 49 15.42 23.51 -11.50
C ARG A 49 13.97 23.97 -11.65
N SER A 50 13.29 23.54 -12.69
CA SER A 50 11.89 23.81 -12.98
C SER A 50 11.33 22.76 -13.94
N ASP A 51 10.01 22.66 -14.05
CA ASP A 51 9.34 21.78 -15.01
C ASP A 51 9.81 22.01 -16.46
N ALA A 52 10.22 23.23 -16.81
CA ALA A 52 10.70 23.55 -18.15
C ALA A 52 11.98 22.78 -18.54
N ASP A 53 12.80 22.39 -17.57
CA ASP A 53 14.03 21.62 -17.81
C ASP A 53 13.71 20.16 -18.17
N CYS A 54 12.53 19.67 -17.77
CA CYS A 54 12.08 18.30 -17.96
C CYS A 54 11.36 18.06 -19.29
N GLY A 55 11.06 19.13 -20.03
CA GLY A 55 10.27 19.07 -21.25
C GLY A 55 8.77 19.09 -20.98
N PRO A 56 7.95 19.24 -22.03
CA PRO A 56 6.50 19.42 -21.89
C PRO A 56 5.84 18.22 -21.19
N GLY A 57 4.93 18.50 -20.24
CA GLY A 57 4.15 17.48 -19.53
C GLY A 57 4.84 16.87 -18.32
N ASN A 58 6.17 16.92 -18.25
CA ASN A 58 6.98 16.37 -17.15
C ASN A 58 7.08 17.35 -15.97
N THR A 59 7.49 16.83 -14.82
CA THR A 59 7.57 17.62 -13.58
C THR A 59 8.96 17.52 -12.95
N CYS A 60 9.43 18.64 -12.40
CA CYS A 60 10.65 18.71 -11.62
C CYS A 60 10.35 18.54 -10.13
N LYS A 61 10.83 17.45 -9.52
CA LYS A 61 10.69 17.17 -8.09
C LYS A 61 11.84 17.82 -7.29
N ASP A 62 11.54 18.49 -6.17
CA ASP A 62 12.49 19.09 -5.21
C ASP A 62 13.27 20.35 -5.67
N ALA A 63 12.59 21.33 -6.28
CA ALA A 63 13.22 22.42 -7.04
C ALA A 63 13.77 23.66 -6.25
N GLU A 64 14.22 23.52 -5.00
CA GLU A 64 14.93 24.63 -4.30
C GLU A 64 16.46 24.53 -4.42
N ASP A 65 17.05 23.33 -4.31
CA ASP A 65 18.50 23.09 -4.37
C ASP A 65 18.92 22.21 -5.57
N GLY A 66 18.00 22.04 -6.53
CA GLY A 66 18.13 21.11 -7.64
C GLY A 66 17.24 19.89 -7.44
N GLY A 67 16.64 19.44 -8.53
CA GLY A 67 15.64 18.39 -8.53
C GLY A 67 15.87 17.32 -9.58
N VAL A 68 14.92 16.39 -9.69
CA VAL A 68 14.88 15.34 -10.71
C VAL A 68 13.63 15.44 -11.56
N CYS A 69 13.79 15.19 -12.85
CA CYS A 69 12.66 15.09 -13.76
C CYS A 69 11.92 13.77 -13.57
N LEU A 70 10.61 13.86 -13.38
CA LEU A 70 9.69 12.74 -13.41
C LEU A 70 8.86 12.80 -14.69
N LEU A 71 8.62 11.63 -15.28
CA LEU A 71 7.70 11.48 -16.40
C LEU A 71 6.30 11.89 -15.97
N GLY A 72 5.66 12.78 -16.74
CA GLY A 72 4.27 13.16 -16.52
C GLY A 72 3.30 12.03 -16.87
N CYS A 73 2.15 12.00 -16.19
CA CYS A 73 1.06 11.07 -16.48
C CYS A 73 -0.30 11.72 -16.24
N THR A 74 -1.36 11.09 -16.74
CA THR A 74 -2.75 11.49 -16.50
C THR A 74 -3.38 10.53 -15.49
N PRO A 75 -3.68 10.97 -14.26
CA PRO A 75 -4.40 10.15 -13.29
C PRO A 75 -5.79 9.78 -13.79
N ALA A 76 -6.36 8.68 -13.29
CA ALA A 76 -7.70 8.20 -13.64
C ALA A 76 -7.89 7.71 -15.09
N GLU A 77 -6.86 7.79 -15.94
CA GLU A 77 -6.90 7.38 -17.35
C GLU A 77 -5.77 6.39 -17.67
N PRO A 78 -6.02 5.30 -18.43
CA PRO A 78 -7.35 4.80 -18.79
C PRO A 78 -8.10 4.31 -17.55
N ARG A 79 -9.44 4.32 -17.57
CA ARG A 79 -10.24 3.92 -16.40
C ARG A 79 -10.01 2.46 -16.05
N LEU A 80 -9.80 2.19 -14.76
CA LEU A 80 -9.77 0.82 -14.25
C LEU A 80 -11.18 0.23 -14.30
N THR A 81 -11.35 -0.87 -15.03
CA THR A 81 -12.59 -1.63 -15.18
C THR A 81 -12.49 -2.97 -14.45
N HIS A 82 -11.33 -3.61 -14.54
CA HIS A 82 -10.97 -4.82 -13.81
C HIS A 82 -9.63 -4.66 -13.12
N ILE A 83 -9.41 -5.41 -12.04
CA ILE A 83 -8.16 -5.31 -11.28
C ILE A 83 -6.95 -5.89 -12.01
N ASP A 84 -7.19 -6.71 -13.04
CA ASP A 84 -6.23 -7.31 -13.95
C ASP A 84 -6.17 -6.60 -15.32
N ASP A 85 -6.69 -5.38 -15.42
CA ASP A 85 -6.55 -4.59 -16.65
C ASP A 85 -5.06 -4.39 -16.97
N GLU A 86 -4.66 -4.70 -18.21
CA GLU A 86 -3.28 -4.58 -18.69
C GLU A 86 -2.77 -3.13 -18.57
N LEU A 87 -1.55 -2.97 -18.06
CA LEU A 87 -0.94 -1.64 -17.92
C LEU A 87 -0.75 -0.97 -19.29
N ASP A 88 -1.19 0.29 -19.38
CA ASP A 88 -1.06 1.09 -20.59
C ASP A 88 0.42 1.45 -20.83
N PRO A 89 1.04 1.05 -21.96
CA PRO A 89 2.43 1.38 -22.26
C PRO A 89 2.66 2.89 -22.42
N ASP A 90 1.64 3.70 -22.68
CA ASP A 90 1.78 5.15 -22.77
C ASP A 90 1.76 5.82 -21.37
N LYS A 91 1.33 5.10 -20.33
CA LYS A 91 1.29 5.58 -18.94
C LYS A 91 2.40 4.94 -18.13
N CYS A 92 3.37 5.75 -17.74
CA CYS A 92 4.52 5.26 -16.97
C CYS A 92 5.24 4.07 -17.63
N HIS A 93 5.23 4.04 -18.97
CA HIS A 93 5.81 2.96 -19.78
C HIS A 93 5.23 1.57 -19.50
N GLY A 94 4.00 1.48 -18.97
CA GLY A 94 3.35 0.21 -18.62
C GLY A 94 4.12 -0.59 -17.56
N ARG A 95 4.83 0.09 -16.65
CA ARG A 95 5.72 -0.53 -15.66
C ARG A 95 4.99 -0.82 -14.34
N GLU A 96 5.08 -2.06 -13.84
CA GLU A 96 4.56 -2.45 -12.51
C GLU A 96 5.31 -1.82 -11.33
N ASP A 97 6.52 -1.33 -11.55
CA ASP A 97 7.34 -0.66 -10.54
C ASP A 97 7.22 0.87 -10.60
N LEU A 98 6.25 1.40 -11.36
CA LEU A 98 5.92 2.83 -11.42
C LEU A 98 4.41 3.05 -11.34
N GLY A 99 3.97 3.94 -10.46
CA GLY A 99 2.58 4.36 -10.39
C GLY A 99 2.42 5.84 -10.73
N CYS A 100 1.32 6.19 -11.41
CA CYS A 100 0.94 7.58 -11.60
C CYS A 100 0.37 8.15 -10.30
N LEU A 101 1.05 9.15 -9.73
CA LEU A 101 0.61 9.85 -8.54
C LEU A 101 0.12 11.26 -8.91
N PRO A 102 -1.12 11.65 -8.56
CA PRO A 102 -1.63 12.99 -8.81
C PRO A 102 -0.76 14.08 -8.16
N SER A 103 -0.61 15.20 -8.84
CA SER A 103 0.10 16.37 -8.34
C SER A 103 -0.73 17.10 -7.28
N SER A 104 -0.06 17.58 -6.23
CA SER A 104 -0.70 18.42 -5.22
C SER A 104 -1.28 19.69 -5.86
N GLY A 105 -2.61 19.82 -5.83
CA GLY A 105 -3.32 21.00 -6.36
C GLY A 105 -3.83 20.87 -7.80
N ASP A 106 -3.50 19.79 -8.51
CA ASP A 106 -4.05 19.49 -9.83
C ASP A 106 -4.21 17.99 -10.01
N ALA A 107 -5.42 17.48 -9.74
CA ALA A 107 -5.73 16.06 -9.86
C ALA A 107 -5.75 15.56 -11.33
N SER A 108 -5.72 16.46 -12.32
CA SER A 108 -5.67 16.09 -13.75
C SER A 108 -4.26 15.81 -14.25
N ARG A 109 -3.23 16.17 -13.46
CA ARG A 109 -1.83 15.94 -13.79
C ARG A 109 -1.18 15.10 -12.70
N GLY A 110 -0.36 14.15 -13.10
CA GLY A 110 0.44 13.33 -12.20
C GLY A 110 1.88 13.19 -12.66
N ALA A 111 2.64 12.49 -11.84
CA ALA A 111 3.99 12.06 -12.18
C ALA A 111 4.13 10.55 -11.91
N CYS A 112 4.88 9.87 -12.77
CA CYS A 112 5.26 8.49 -12.58
C CYS A 112 6.31 8.40 -11.48
N VAL A 113 5.91 7.89 -10.33
CA VAL A 113 6.75 7.72 -9.15
C VAL A 113 7.12 6.25 -8.96
N PRO A 114 8.32 5.94 -8.45
CA PRO A 114 8.69 4.58 -8.09
C PRO A 114 7.71 3.92 -7.12
N VAL A 115 7.49 2.63 -7.34
CA VAL A 115 6.79 1.74 -6.43
C VAL A 115 7.59 0.44 -6.31
N CYS A 116 7.88 0.03 -5.08
CA CYS A 116 8.25 -1.35 -4.78
C CYS A 116 7.14 -1.93 -3.89
N GLY A 117 6.71 -3.15 -4.18
CA GLY A 117 5.75 -3.91 -3.38
C GLY A 117 6.38 -5.07 -2.63
N SER A 118 7.60 -5.51 -2.97
CA SER A 118 8.31 -6.56 -2.22
C SER A 118 9.84 -6.48 -2.30
N ASP A 119 10.51 -7.13 -1.34
CA ASP A 119 11.98 -7.27 -1.32
C ASP A 119 12.52 -7.98 -2.58
N ALA A 120 11.69 -8.79 -3.27
CA ALA A 120 12.09 -9.49 -4.49
C ALA A 120 12.44 -8.52 -5.65
N GLN A 121 11.88 -7.30 -5.63
CA GLN A 121 12.17 -6.26 -6.62
C GLN A 121 13.46 -5.47 -6.31
N CYS A 122 14.06 -5.71 -5.15
CA CYS A 122 15.20 -4.94 -4.63
C CYS A 122 16.44 -5.84 -4.46
N PRO A 123 17.13 -6.23 -5.55
CA PRO A 123 18.25 -7.15 -5.47
C PRO A 123 19.38 -6.59 -4.57
N GLY A 124 19.68 -7.30 -3.48
CA GLY A 124 20.71 -6.89 -2.51
C GLY A 124 20.24 -5.83 -1.50
N ARG A 125 18.99 -5.37 -1.60
CA ARG A 125 18.37 -4.34 -0.75
C ARG A 125 17.00 -4.82 -0.28
N ARG A 126 16.19 -3.92 0.27
CA ARG A 126 14.82 -4.20 0.71
C ARG A 126 13.89 -3.10 0.23
N CYS A 127 12.63 -3.46 -0.01
CA CYS A 127 11.63 -2.46 -0.32
C CYS A 127 11.29 -1.66 0.93
N ASP A 128 11.39 -0.34 0.86
CA ASP A 128 10.87 0.57 1.88
C ASP A 128 9.40 0.90 1.56
N PRO A 129 8.42 0.45 2.36
CA PRO A 129 7.01 0.70 2.05
C PRO A 129 6.60 2.18 2.15
N LEU A 130 7.33 3.01 2.90
CA LEU A 130 7.06 4.43 3.10
C LEU A 130 7.60 5.25 1.93
N LEU A 131 8.82 4.94 1.49
CA LEU A 131 9.48 5.64 0.37
C LEU A 131 9.14 5.03 -1.00
N SER A 132 8.68 3.77 -1.01
CA SER A 132 8.38 2.97 -2.20
C SER A 132 9.59 2.79 -3.13
N VAL A 133 10.78 2.65 -2.55
CA VAL A 133 12.07 2.44 -3.22
C VAL A 133 12.91 1.40 -2.47
N CYS A 134 13.94 0.91 -3.13
CA CYS A 134 14.90 -0.04 -2.56
C CYS A 134 15.91 0.69 -1.66
N VAL A 135 16.06 0.22 -0.42
CA VAL A 135 16.95 0.76 0.60
C VAL A 135 17.66 -0.37 1.37
N ASP A 136 18.73 -0.05 2.08
CA ASP A 136 19.43 -1.05 2.91
C ASP A 136 18.64 -1.40 4.18
N THR A 137 17.98 -0.41 4.77
CA THR A 137 17.19 -0.54 6.00
C THR A 137 15.85 0.16 5.79
N PRO A 138 14.75 -0.59 5.63
CA PRO A 138 13.41 -0.02 5.50
C PRO A 138 13.04 0.84 6.70
N SER A 139 12.19 1.83 6.44
CA SER A 139 11.55 2.65 7.46
C SER A 139 10.86 1.78 8.50
N ALA A 140 11.11 2.08 9.78
CA ALA A 140 10.43 1.41 10.88
C ALA A 140 9.00 1.94 11.03
N GLY A 141 8.14 1.16 11.67
CA GLY A 141 6.78 1.58 12.02
C GLY A 141 5.85 0.39 12.20
N ARG A 142 4.57 0.69 12.37
CA ARG A 142 3.50 -0.31 12.44
C ARG A 142 3.37 -1.02 11.09
N PRO A 143 3.09 -2.33 11.10
CA PRO A 143 2.92 -3.11 9.87
C PRO A 143 1.66 -2.67 9.12
N ALA A 144 1.58 -3.05 7.84
CA ALA A 144 0.37 -2.83 7.06
C ALA A 144 -0.85 -3.55 7.69
N GLY A 145 -2.03 -2.95 7.59
CA GLY A 145 -3.25 -3.37 8.26
C GLY A 145 -3.44 -2.80 9.66
N ALA A 146 -2.38 -2.38 10.36
CA ALA A 146 -2.49 -1.81 11.70
C ALA A 146 -3.15 -0.40 11.68
N PRO A 147 -3.94 -0.02 12.71
CA PRO A 147 -4.50 1.33 12.80
C PRO A 147 -3.39 2.38 13.04
N CYS A 148 -3.58 3.58 12.48
CA CYS A 148 -2.67 4.73 12.63
C CYS A 148 -3.45 6.02 12.92
N PRO A 149 -2.90 7.00 13.67
CA PRO A 149 -3.62 8.21 14.07
C PRO A 149 -3.65 9.33 13.00
N GLY A 150 -3.12 9.07 11.79
CA GLY A 150 -3.23 9.97 10.63
C GLY A 150 -2.00 10.83 10.30
N THR A 151 -0.90 10.76 11.08
CA THR A 151 0.29 11.61 10.88
C THR A 151 1.44 10.94 10.11
N GLY A 152 1.22 9.76 9.52
CA GLY A 152 2.13 9.14 8.55
C GLY A 152 3.38 8.46 9.13
N GLU A 153 4.08 9.07 10.09
CA GLU A 153 5.36 8.57 10.62
C GLU A 153 5.25 7.31 11.50
N GLU A 154 4.04 6.90 11.85
CA GLU A 154 3.82 5.71 12.67
C GLU A 154 3.78 4.41 11.87
N CYS A 155 3.61 4.49 10.55
CA CYS A 155 3.52 3.32 9.69
C CYS A 155 4.89 3.01 9.09
N ALA A 156 5.19 1.73 8.90
CA ALA A 156 6.32 1.33 8.06
C ALA A 156 6.09 1.74 6.57
N GLY A 157 4.83 1.98 6.21
CA GLY A 157 4.40 2.55 4.94
C GLY A 157 3.65 3.87 5.10
N VAL A 158 2.54 4.03 4.37
CA VAL A 158 1.69 5.23 4.46
C VAL A 158 0.47 4.98 5.36
N CYS A 159 0.05 6.00 6.09
CA CYS A 159 -1.21 5.98 6.84
C CYS A 159 -2.35 6.45 5.93
N LEU A 160 -3.17 5.50 5.48
CA LEU A 160 -4.34 5.79 4.66
C LEU A 160 -5.52 6.15 5.57
N ARG A 161 -6.22 7.24 5.28
CA ARG A 161 -7.44 7.64 5.99
C ARG A 161 -8.63 7.66 5.03
N ASP A 162 -9.73 7.04 5.43
CA ASP A 162 -10.98 7.07 4.68
C ASP A 162 -11.79 8.34 4.97
N THR A 163 -12.96 8.47 4.32
CA THR A 163 -13.86 9.61 4.51
C THR A 163 -14.56 9.64 5.87
N GLU A 164 -14.58 8.53 6.59
CA GLU A 164 -15.18 8.38 7.93
C GLU A 164 -14.17 8.65 9.04
N GLY A 165 -12.90 8.84 8.70
CA GLY A 165 -11.81 9.11 9.63
C GLY A 165 -11.12 7.85 10.15
N ASN A 166 -11.52 6.65 9.71
CA ASN A 166 -10.78 5.43 9.99
C ASN A 166 -9.47 5.49 9.24
N SER A 167 -8.43 4.89 9.81
CA SER A 167 -7.12 4.89 9.17
C SER A 167 -6.30 3.65 9.46
N GLN A 168 -5.49 3.26 8.50
CA GLN A 168 -4.65 2.07 8.54
C GLN A 168 -3.32 2.29 7.84
N CYS A 169 -2.30 1.59 8.32
CA CYS A 169 -1.03 1.48 7.62
C CYS A 169 -1.19 0.63 6.37
N THR A 170 -0.59 1.05 5.28
CA THR A 170 -0.55 0.31 4.00
C THR A 170 0.72 0.66 3.25
N SER A 171 1.01 -0.04 2.17
CA SER A 171 2.06 0.29 1.21
C SER A 171 1.43 0.73 -0.11
N ARG A 172 2.19 1.47 -0.91
CA ARG A 172 1.78 1.82 -2.28
C ARG A 172 1.95 0.61 -3.19
N CYS A 173 1.12 0.54 -4.23
CA CYS A 173 1.15 -0.47 -5.28
C CYS A 173 0.68 0.17 -6.59
N VAL A 174 0.76 -0.55 -7.71
CA VAL A 174 0.26 -0.08 -9.00
C VAL A 174 -1.07 -0.77 -9.30
N LEU A 175 -2.09 -0.01 -9.71
CA LEU A 175 -3.40 -0.55 -10.04
C LEU A 175 -3.41 -1.15 -11.47
N GLY A 176 -3.99 -2.35 -11.62
CA GLY A 176 -3.94 -3.11 -12.88
C GLY A 176 -2.73 -4.04 -12.95
N GLY A 177 -2.34 -4.45 -14.15
CA GLY A 177 -1.17 -5.31 -14.38
C GLY A 177 -1.40 -6.78 -14.01
N GLU A 178 -0.30 -7.50 -13.78
CA GLU A 178 -0.37 -8.92 -13.50
C GLU A 178 -0.74 -9.18 -12.03
N LEU A 179 -1.98 -9.61 -11.75
CA LEU A 179 -2.44 -9.95 -10.39
C LEU A 179 -1.59 -10.98 -9.66
N PHE A 180 -0.97 -11.88 -10.41
CA PHE A 180 -0.18 -12.98 -9.87
C PHE A 180 1.31 -12.63 -9.75
N SER A 181 1.69 -11.40 -10.09
CA SER A 181 3.05 -10.93 -9.86
C SER A 181 3.29 -10.80 -8.35
N THR A 182 4.53 -11.04 -7.93
CA THR A 182 4.97 -10.69 -6.58
C THR A 182 5.36 -9.21 -6.49
N SER A 183 5.17 -8.44 -7.58
CA SER A 183 5.53 -7.03 -7.69
C SER A 183 4.61 -6.16 -6.85
N ASP A 184 3.32 -6.50 -6.81
CA ASP A 184 2.31 -5.73 -6.09
C ASP A 184 1.95 -6.40 -4.76
N CYS A 185 2.14 -5.66 -3.66
CA CYS A 185 1.72 -6.08 -2.32
C CYS A 185 2.26 -7.44 -1.84
N GLY A 186 3.35 -7.94 -2.44
CA GLY A 186 3.91 -9.27 -2.17
C GLY A 186 3.17 -10.43 -2.88
N GLY A 187 2.27 -10.13 -3.82
CA GLY A 187 1.40 -11.10 -4.50
C GLY A 187 0.18 -11.50 -3.67
N LEU A 188 -0.75 -12.25 -4.28
CA LEU A 188 -2.06 -12.54 -3.67
C LEU A 188 -1.97 -13.18 -2.28
N GLU A 189 -0.98 -14.04 -2.04
CA GLU A 189 -0.77 -14.66 -0.72
C GLU A 189 -0.45 -13.66 0.40
N GLN A 190 -0.05 -12.44 0.08
CA GLN A 190 0.28 -11.37 1.04
C GLN A 190 -0.70 -10.20 0.95
N GLY A 191 -1.19 -9.87 -0.24
CA GLY A 191 -2.14 -8.78 -0.43
C GLY A 191 -2.48 -8.50 -1.89
N ILE A 192 -3.31 -7.48 -2.09
CA ILE A 192 -3.79 -7.06 -3.40
C ILE A 192 -3.87 -5.52 -3.48
N CYS A 193 -3.61 -4.97 -4.67
CA CYS A 193 -3.71 -3.53 -4.91
C CYS A 193 -5.15 -3.13 -5.23
N ILE A 194 -5.88 -2.56 -4.26
CA ILE A 194 -7.31 -2.27 -4.44
C ILE A 194 -7.75 -0.88 -3.98
N ILE A 195 -7.06 -0.26 -3.03
CA ILE A 195 -7.60 0.95 -2.40
C ILE A 195 -7.18 2.16 -3.20
N SER A 196 -8.14 2.85 -3.80
CA SER A 196 -7.92 4.14 -4.46
C SER A 196 -8.68 5.25 -3.75
N LEU A 197 -8.01 6.39 -3.62
CA LEU A 197 -8.48 7.56 -2.87
C LEU A 197 -9.48 8.44 -3.64
N SER A 198 -9.71 8.18 -4.94
CA SER A 198 -10.77 8.74 -5.79
C SER A 198 -10.44 8.38 -7.25
N SER A 199 -11.46 8.07 -8.07
CA SER A 199 -11.37 7.79 -9.52
C SER A 199 -10.03 7.23 -10.01
N SER A 200 -9.89 5.91 -10.04
CA SER A 200 -8.63 5.25 -10.40
C SER A 200 -8.59 4.85 -11.87
N GLY A 201 -7.42 5.00 -12.45
CA GLY A 201 -7.06 4.46 -13.73
C GLY A 201 -6.08 3.31 -13.58
N VAL A 202 -5.98 2.50 -14.62
CA VAL A 202 -4.90 1.53 -14.78
C VAL A 202 -3.56 2.27 -14.72
N GLY A 203 -2.57 1.74 -14.01
CA GLY A 203 -1.26 2.36 -13.80
C GLY A 203 -1.23 3.51 -12.78
N ASP A 204 -2.32 3.79 -12.06
CA ASP A 204 -2.29 4.73 -10.92
C ASP A 204 -1.70 4.09 -9.67
N VAL A 205 -1.20 4.91 -8.75
CA VAL A 205 -0.84 4.45 -7.40
C VAL A 205 -2.11 4.06 -6.62
N GLY A 206 -2.14 2.82 -6.15
CA GLY A 206 -3.12 2.30 -5.20
C GLY A 206 -2.52 2.09 -3.80
N ALA A 207 -3.30 1.44 -2.96
CA ALA A 207 -2.88 0.95 -1.65
C ALA A 207 -3.17 -0.54 -1.47
N CYS A 208 -2.23 -1.23 -0.82
CA CYS A 208 -2.31 -2.66 -0.55
C CYS A 208 -3.36 -2.98 0.52
N ALA A 209 -4.24 -3.93 0.21
CA ALA A 209 -5.04 -4.64 1.19
C ALA A 209 -4.38 -5.97 1.52
N ILE A 210 -4.33 -6.29 2.81
CA ILE A 210 -3.61 -7.48 3.32
C ILE A 210 -4.49 -8.71 3.16
N ALA A 211 -3.88 -9.82 2.77
CA ALA A 211 -4.55 -11.11 2.70
C ALA A 211 -4.96 -11.60 4.09
N CYS A 212 -6.06 -12.34 4.17
CA CYS A 212 -6.62 -12.85 5.42
C CYS A 212 -7.32 -14.19 5.20
N GLN A 213 -7.31 -15.05 6.22
CA GLN A 213 -8.03 -16.32 6.27
C GLN A 213 -9.20 -16.27 7.26
N GLN A 214 -9.16 -15.34 8.22
CA GLN A 214 -10.18 -15.08 9.22
C GLN A 214 -10.41 -13.59 9.37
N HIS A 215 -11.54 -13.18 9.95
CA HIS A 215 -11.85 -11.76 10.14
C HIS A 215 -10.90 -11.05 11.10
N ASP A 216 -10.38 -11.74 12.11
CA ASP A 216 -9.44 -11.20 13.11
C ASP A 216 -7.99 -11.09 12.61
N ASP A 217 -7.66 -11.66 11.43
CA ASP A 217 -6.41 -11.34 10.74
C ASP A 217 -6.34 -9.85 10.35
N CYS A 218 -7.50 -9.21 10.20
CA CYS A 218 -7.61 -7.78 9.95
C CYS A 218 -7.41 -7.00 11.26
N GLN A 219 -6.18 -6.52 11.47
CA GLN A 219 -5.77 -5.84 12.70
C GLN A 219 -6.51 -4.52 13.01
N ASN A 220 -7.28 -4.00 12.06
CA ASN A 220 -8.05 -2.78 12.22
C ASN A 220 -9.54 -3.14 12.39
N PRO A 221 -10.22 -2.67 13.46
CA PRO A 221 -11.61 -3.03 13.75
C PRO A 221 -12.64 -2.61 12.68
N PHE A 222 -12.25 -1.78 11.72
CA PHE A 222 -13.08 -1.36 10.60
C PHE A 222 -12.82 -2.15 9.31
N LEU A 223 -11.78 -2.99 9.29
CA LEU A 223 -11.45 -3.86 8.18
C LEU A 223 -11.92 -5.27 8.47
N TRP A 224 -12.50 -5.89 7.46
CA TRP A 224 -13.02 -7.24 7.54
C TRP A 224 -12.53 -8.05 6.37
N CYS A 225 -12.23 -9.31 6.64
CA CYS A 225 -11.83 -10.23 5.61
C CYS A 225 -12.99 -10.47 4.63
N LYS A 226 -12.76 -10.22 3.35
CA LYS A 226 -13.74 -10.51 2.27
C LYS A 226 -13.16 -11.51 1.30
N SER A 227 -13.85 -12.62 1.09
CA SER A 227 -13.39 -13.64 0.14
C SER A 227 -13.47 -13.13 -1.29
N THR A 228 -12.64 -13.73 -2.14
CA THR A 228 -12.63 -13.46 -3.58
C THR A 228 -12.75 -14.78 -4.33
N PRO A 229 -13.20 -14.77 -5.60
CA PRO A 229 -13.20 -15.97 -6.42
C PRO A 229 -11.79 -16.34 -6.96
N VAL A 230 -10.78 -15.50 -6.75
CA VAL A 230 -9.45 -15.68 -7.37
C VAL A 230 -8.50 -16.48 -6.49
N THR A 231 -8.72 -16.55 -5.18
CA THR A 231 -7.87 -17.26 -4.22
C THR A 231 -8.66 -17.89 -3.08
N ASP A 232 -8.03 -18.79 -2.33
CA ASP A 232 -8.62 -19.43 -1.14
C ASP A 232 -8.59 -18.52 0.11
N HIS A 233 -8.00 -17.33 0.02
CA HIS A 233 -7.96 -16.32 1.07
C HIS A 233 -8.81 -15.09 0.68
N GLY A 234 -9.19 -14.30 1.68
CA GLY A 234 -9.80 -12.99 1.47
C GLY A 234 -8.79 -11.85 1.55
N PHE A 235 -9.29 -10.62 1.47
CA PHE A 235 -8.51 -9.42 1.73
C PHE A 235 -9.22 -8.51 2.73
N CYS A 236 -8.44 -7.86 3.59
CA CYS A 236 -8.93 -6.93 4.60
C CYS A 236 -9.39 -5.62 3.96
N ILE A 237 -10.71 -5.41 3.90
CA ILE A 237 -11.32 -4.22 3.33
C ILE A 237 -12.36 -3.61 4.28
N PRO A 238 -12.69 -2.32 4.15
CA PRO A 238 -13.76 -1.72 4.93
C PRO A 238 -15.10 -2.45 4.73
N ALA A 239 -15.83 -2.67 5.82
CA ALA A 239 -17.20 -3.17 5.77
C ALA A 239 -18.18 -2.13 6.31
N GLU A 240 -19.39 -2.13 5.75
CA GLU A 240 -20.46 -1.23 6.18
C GLU A 240 -21.05 -1.69 7.52
N PRO A 241 -21.17 -0.81 8.53
CA PRO A 241 -21.90 -1.11 9.75
C PRO A 241 -23.38 -1.38 9.45
N CYS A 242 -23.99 -2.37 10.11
CA CYS A 242 -25.42 -2.69 9.97
C CYS A 242 -26.16 -2.65 11.32
N PRO A 243 -26.33 -1.46 11.93
CA PRO A 243 -26.96 -1.32 13.24
C PRO A 243 -28.48 -1.53 13.15
N GLY A 244 -28.92 -2.79 13.03
CA GLY A 244 -30.33 -3.19 13.06
C GLY A 244 -30.71 -4.22 12.00
N SER A 245 -31.90 -4.80 12.14
CA SER A 245 -32.44 -5.83 11.24
C SER A 245 -32.82 -5.34 9.84
N ASP A 246 -32.89 -4.02 9.64
CA ASP A 246 -33.49 -3.41 8.45
C ASP A 246 -32.43 -2.94 7.43
N VAL A 247 -31.14 -3.09 7.74
CA VAL A 247 -30.06 -2.79 6.80
C VAL A 247 -29.81 -4.01 5.92
N GLU A 248 -30.06 -3.87 4.62
CA GLU A 248 -29.76 -4.92 3.64
C GLU A 248 -28.27 -4.91 3.32
N CYS A 249 -27.56 -5.95 3.73
CA CYS A 249 -26.15 -6.12 3.38
C CYS A 249 -25.98 -6.43 1.88
N PRO A 250 -24.85 -6.01 1.27
CA PRO A 250 -24.53 -6.36 -0.11
C PRO A 250 -24.53 -7.87 -0.37
N ALA A 251 -24.73 -8.26 -1.63
CA ALA A 251 -24.71 -9.67 -2.03
C ALA A 251 -23.42 -10.38 -1.60
N GLY A 252 -23.56 -11.53 -0.95
CA GLY A 252 -22.44 -12.31 -0.41
C GLY A 252 -21.96 -11.89 0.99
N SER A 253 -22.66 -10.96 1.64
CA SER A 253 -22.44 -10.60 3.05
C SER A 253 -23.71 -10.75 3.87
N GLU A 254 -23.54 -10.90 5.17
CA GLU A 254 -24.60 -10.97 6.17
C GLU A 254 -24.31 -9.99 7.30
N CYS A 255 -25.39 -9.48 7.91
CA CYS A 255 -25.25 -8.62 9.08
C CYS A 255 -24.93 -9.49 10.29
N THR A 256 -23.67 -9.48 10.71
CA THR A 256 -23.15 -10.35 11.76
C THR A 256 -22.69 -9.52 12.95
N GLU A 257 -23.12 -9.92 14.15
CA GLU A 257 -22.63 -9.34 15.40
C GLU A 257 -21.17 -9.70 15.61
N THR A 258 -20.36 -8.71 16.00
CA THR A 258 -18.92 -8.85 16.23
C THR A 258 -18.53 -8.21 17.56
N ALA A 259 -17.27 -8.35 17.98
CA ALA A 259 -16.72 -7.63 19.13
C ALA A 259 -16.78 -6.09 18.99
N HIS A 260 -16.96 -5.58 17.76
CA HIS A 260 -16.99 -4.16 17.43
C HIS A 260 -18.40 -3.66 17.05
N GLY A 261 -19.42 -4.51 17.20
CA GLY A 261 -20.80 -4.24 16.77
C GLY A 261 -21.17 -4.98 15.47
N PRO A 262 -22.38 -4.77 14.94
CA PRO A 262 -22.84 -5.46 13.75
C PRO A 262 -22.28 -4.86 12.46
N TYR A 263 -21.73 -5.72 11.59
CA TYR A 263 -21.18 -5.34 10.28
C TYR A 263 -21.67 -6.27 9.16
N CYS A 264 -21.75 -5.75 7.94
CA CYS A 264 -22.00 -6.54 6.74
C CYS A 264 -20.72 -7.26 6.29
N ILE A 265 -20.54 -8.50 6.73
CA ILE A 265 -19.32 -9.29 6.49
C ILE A 265 -19.61 -10.63 5.83
N ASP A 266 -18.59 -11.30 5.30
CA ASP A 266 -18.72 -12.58 4.63
C ASP A 266 -18.84 -13.74 5.65
N GLY A 267 -20.05 -14.20 5.93
CA GLY A 267 -20.32 -15.28 6.89
C GLY A 267 -19.65 -16.63 6.61
N ARG A 268 -19.00 -16.80 5.45
CA ARG A 268 -18.18 -17.99 5.15
C ARG A 268 -16.82 -17.95 5.83
N ILE A 269 -16.35 -16.77 6.22
CA ILE A 269 -15.05 -16.57 6.84
C ILE A 269 -15.22 -16.62 8.38
N PRO A 270 -14.41 -17.39 9.11
CA PRO A 270 -14.50 -17.44 10.56
C PRO A 270 -14.22 -16.08 11.19
N LEU A 271 -14.98 -15.73 12.23
CA LEU A 271 -14.78 -14.50 13.01
C LEU A 271 -13.47 -14.51 13.83
N GLY A 272 -12.99 -15.68 14.23
CA GLY A 272 -11.87 -15.79 15.16
C GLY A 272 -12.14 -15.02 16.47
N ASP A 273 -11.18 -14.24 16.91
CA ASP A 273 -11.27 -13.36 18.09
C ASP A 273 -12.20 -12.15 17.89
N ALA A 274 -12.64 -11.86 16.67
CA ALA A 274 -13.63 -10.83 16.39
C ALA A 274 -15.08 -11.27 16.70
N ALA A 275 -15.28 -12.54 17.08
CA ALA A 275 -16.59 -13.02 17.53
C ALA A 275 -17.08 -12.21 18.74
N PRO A 276 -18.39 -11.95 18.86
CA PRO A 276 -18.93 -11.29 20.04
C PRO A 276 -18.56 -12.15 21.24
N GLY A 277 -17.83 -11.56 22.20
CA GLY A 277 -17.32 -12.30 23.34
C GLY A 277 -18.47 -13.11 23.94
N ALA A 278 -18.32 -14.44 23.98
CA ALA A 278 -19.33 -15.33 24.53
C ALA A 278 -19.62 -14.82 25.93
N GLY A 279 -20.71 -14.06 26.07
CA GLY A 279 -21.02 -13.34 27.29
C GLY A 279 -20.99 -14.39 28.36
N GLY A 280 -19.95 -14.35 29.20
CA GLY A 280 -19.56 -15.49 30.02
C GLY A 280 -20.83 -15.98 30.68
N GLU A 281 -21.21 -17.23 30.40
CA GLU A 281 -22.34 -17.85 31.07
C GLU A 281 -22.18 -17.47 32.53
N ALA A 282 -23.10 -16.66 33.04
CA ALA A 282 -23.02 -16.16 34.39
C ALA A 282 -22.94 -17.40 35.26
N GLY A 283 -21.73 -17.71 35.73
CA GLY A 283 -21.45 -18.89 36.50
C GLY A 283 -22.36 -18.84 37.70
N ALA A 284 -23.42 -19.65 37.66
CA ALA A 284 -24.26 -19.90 38.80
C ALA A 284 -23.33 -20.38 39.91
N GLY A 285 -23.33 -19.64 41.01
CA GLY A 285 -22.34 -19.74 42.08
C GLY A 285 -22.12 -21.16 42.59
N GLY A 286 -20.87 -21.45 42.91
CA GLY A 286 -20.47 -22.70 43.52
C GLY A 286 -19.13 -22.60 44.23
N GLY A 287 -19.18 -22.24 45.52
CA GLY A 287 -18.23 -22.76 46.51
C GLY A 287 -17.04 -21.88 46.84
N ALA A 288 -17.09 -21.28 48.04
CA ALA A 288 -15.93 -20.78 48.74
C ALA A 288 -14.88 -21.88 48.96
N GLY A 289 -13.65 -21.63 48.53
CA GLY A 289 -12.48 -22.45 48.82
C GLY A 289 -11.34 -21.55 49.28
N ALA A 290 -11.06 -21.56 50.58
CA ALA A 290 -10.03 -20.77 51.22
C ALA A 290 -8.63 -21.39 51.08
N GLY A 291 -7.62 -20.52 50.99
CA GLY A 291 -6.28 -20.74 51.55
C GLY A 291 -5.18 -21.13 50.54
N GLY A 292 -4.03 -20.43 50.61
CA GLY A 292 -2.80 -20.94 50.00
C GLY A 292 -1.72 -19.92 49.63
N GLU A 293 -1.12 -19.31 50.65
CA GLU A 293 0.31 -18.95 50.81
C GLU A 293 1.16 -18.26 49.71
N ALA A 294 1.97 -17.35 50.23
CA ALA A 294 2.95 -16.51 49.56
C ALA A 294 4.19 -17.29 49.08
N GLY A 295 4.71 -16.89 47.91
CA GLY A 295 6.03 -17.28 47.42
C GLY A 295 6.79 -16.08 46.87
N THR A 296 7.77 -15.60 47.64
CA THR A 296 8.77 -14.60 47.26
C THR A 296 9.99 -15.26 46.63
N GLY A 297 10.58 -14.63 45.62
CA GLY A 297 11.93 -14.94 45.10
C GLY A 297 11.97 -14.95 43.57
N GLY A 298 12.93 -14.35 42.87
CA GLY A 298 14.18 -13.73 43.29
C GLY A 298 14.91 -13.13 42.07
N ALA A 299 16.08 -12.56 42.37
CA ALA A 299 16.83 -11.58 41.60
C ALA A 299 17.62 -12.08 40.37
N ALA A 300 17.86 -11.14 39.46
CA ALA A 300 19.12 -10.77 38.78
C ALA A 300 19.92 -11.77 37.92
N GLY A 301 20.38 -11.26 36.76
CA GLY A 301 21.57 -11.75 36.07
C GLY A 301 21.74 -11.24 34.64
N ALA A 302 22.46 -10.12 34.47
CA ALA A 302 23.19 -9.77 33.24
C ALA A 302 24.49 -10.63 33.16
N PRO A 303 25.35 -10.58 32.12
CA PRO A 303 25.79 -9.41 31.33
C PRO A 303 25.19 -9.28 29.92
#